data_AF-A0A1I0LTD2-F1
#
_entry.id   AF-A0A1I0LTD2-F1
#
_cell.length_a   1.000
_cell.length_b   1.000
_cell.length_c   1.000
_cell.angle_alpha   90.00
_cell.angle_beta   90.00
_cell.angle_gamma   90.00
#
_symmetry.space_group_name_H-M   'P 1'
#
loop_
_entity.id
_entity.type
_entity.pdbx_description
1 polymer ?
#
loop_
_entity_poly.entity_id
_entity_poly.type
_entity_poly.pdbx_seq_one_letter_code
_entity_poly.pdbx_strand_id
1 'polypeptide(L)' 'MNADEIRAYACATCNGTGLYDDDTCRDCSGTGIDNHN' A
#
# COMPACT_ATOMS: atom_id res chain seq x y z
N MET A 1 9.02 16.70 -15.22
CA MET A 1 8.50 15.62 -14.35
C MET A 1 6.99 15.80 -14.35
N ASN A 2 6.33 15.59 -15.49
CA ASN A 2 5.89 14.32 -16.11
C ASN A 2 4.71 13.73 -15.32
N ALA A 3 3.62 13.50 -16.05
CA ALA A 3 2.27 13.20 -15.59
C ALA A 3 2.16 12.06 -14.55
N ASP A 4 1.04 12.07 -13.81
CA ASP A 4 0.49 10.87 -13.16
C ASP A 4 1.23 10.34 -11.92
N GLU A 5 1.55 11.20 -10.94
CA GLU A 5 1.71 10.69 -9.58
C GLU A 5 0.31 10.53 -8.98
N ILE A 6 -0.38 9.43 -9.34
CA ILE A 6 -1.36 8.83 -8.42
C ILE A 6 -0.56 8.68 -7.14
N ARG A 7 -0.83 9.51 -6.13
CA ARG A 7 -0.17 9.42 -4.82
C ARG A 7 -0.66 8.14 -4.17
N ALA A 8 -0.09 7.03 -4.63
CA ALA A 8 -0.12 5.74 -4.00
C ALA A 8 0.60 5.93 -2.67
N TYR A 9 -0.16 6.23 -1.62
CA TYR A 9 0.41 6.28 -0.28
C TYR A 9 0.76 4.85 0.12
N ALA A 10 1.86 4.68 0.85
CA ALA A 10 2.16 3.38 1.41
C ALA A 10 1.02 2.97 2.36
N CYS A 11 0.56 1.72 2.27
CA CYS A 11 -0.43 1.18 3.20
C CYS A 11 0.07 1.33 4.63
N ALA A 12 -0.65 2.09 5.45
CA ALA A 12 -0.25 2.40 6.82
C ALA A 12 -0.17 1.15 7.70
N THR A 13 -1.03 0.15 7.44
CA THR A 13 -1.08 -1.10 8.19
C THR A 13 0.19 -1.92 8.02
N CYS A 14 0.68 -2.09 6.78
CA CYS A 14 1.89 -2.86 6.49
C CYS A 14 3.12 -1.99 6.21
N ASN A 15 3.02 -0.67 6.35
CA ASN A 15 4.06 0.31 6.02
C ASN A 15 4.68 0.11 4.63
N GLY A 16 3.86 -0.24 3.63
CA GLY A 16 4.36 -0.45 2.26
C GLY A 16 4.87 -1.85 1.93
N THR A 17 4.93 -2.76 2.90
CA THR A 17 5.54 -4.08 2.70
C THR A 17 4.61 -5.10 2.05
N GLY A 18 3.30 -4.89 2.14
CA GLY A 18 2.30 -5.88 1.75
C GLY A 18 2.11 -7.03 2.75
N LEU A 19 2.81 -7.00 3.90
CA LEU A 19 2.74 -8.04 4.93
C LEU A 19 2.37 -7.45 6.29
N TYR A 20 1.54 -8.17 7.05
CA TYR A 20 1.15 -7.81 8.40
C TYR A 20 1.05 -9.07 9.25
N ASP A 21 1.79 -9.15 10.36
CA ASP A 21 1.91 -10.33 11.24
C ASP A 21 2.21 -11.63 10.47
N ASP A 22 3.25 -11.60 9.62
CA ASP A 22 3.71 -12.71 8.75
C ASP A 22 2.68 -13.22 7.72
N ASP A 23 1.50 -12.62 7.65
CA ASP A 23 0.46 -12.88 6.68
C ASP A 23 0.36 -11.75 5.63
N THR A 24 -0.28 -12.05 4.51
CA THR A 24 -0.62 -11.04 3.49
C THR A 24 -1.48 -9.94 4.10
N CYS A 25 -1.03 -8.69 3.99
CA CYS A 25 -1.76 -7.55 4.51
C CYS A 25 -3.12 -7.45 3.83
N ARG A 26 -4.19 -7.58 4.63
CA ARG A 26 -5.58 -7.59 4.13
C ARG A 26 -6.03 -6.23 3.60
N ASP A 27 -5.58 -5.14 4.21
CA ASP A 27 -6.02 -3.78 3.87
C ASP A 27 -5.57 -3.36 2.47
N CYS A 28 -4.34 -3.72 2.10
CA CYS A 28 -3.82 -3.47 0.75
C CYS A 28 -3.81 -4.72 -0.14
N SER A 29 -4.38 -5.83 0.32
CA SER A 29 -4.38 -7.13 -0.37
C SER A 29 -2.98 -7.57 -0.85
N GLY A 30 -1.96 -7.30 -0.04
CA GLY A 30 -0.57 -7.65 -0.33
C GLY A 30 0.19 -6.69 -1.26
N THR A 31 -0.44 -5.63 -1.74
CA THR A 31 0.21 -4.69 -2.69
C THR A 31 1.18 -3.71 -2.02
N GLY A 32 1.03 -3.48 -0.71
CA GLY A 32 1.75 -2.44 0.01
C GLY A 32 1.24 -1.03 -0.29
N ILE A 33 0.23 -0.86 -1.15
CA ILE A 33 -0.26 0.45 -1.57
C ILE A 33 -1.62 0.70 -0.95
N ASP A 34 -1.75 1.84 -0.26
CA ASP A 34 -3.04 2.38 0.13
C ASP A 34 -3.65 3.13 -1.06
N ASN A 35 -4.74 2.59 -1.59
CA ASN A 35 -5.55 3.26 -2.60
C ASN A 35 -6.86 3.78 -1.99
N HIS A 36 -6.87 4.08 -0.68
CA HIS A 36 -7.92 4.88 -0.07
C HIS A 36 -7.68 6.35 -0.45
N ASN A 37 -8.51 6.84 -1.37
CA ASN A 37 -8.58 8.24 -1.79
C ASN A 37 -9.17 9.13 -0.70
#